data_AF-A6GSS8-F1
#
_entry.id   AF-A6GSS8-F1
#
_cell.length_a   1.000
_cell.length_b   1.000
_cell.length_c   1.000
_cell.angle_alpha   90.00
_cell.angle_beta   90.00
_cell.angle_gamma   90.00
#
_symmetry.space_group_name_H-M   'P 1'
#
loop_
_entity.id
_entity.type
_entity.pdbx_description
1 polymer ?
#
loop_
_entity_poly.entity_id
_entity_poly.type
_entity_poly.pdbx_seq_one_letter_code
_entity_poly.pdbx_strand_id
1 'polypeptide(L)'
;MDFQSAINQMKAKEEALAKEKDQLKGAALNQIRELVALFGISSAEIFTTPKKPAAAKSTVDYSAFEVGKTYSDGVKTYKFASKGKRPDWLKKAIEEGKTAKDLITK
;
A
#
# COMPACT_ATOMS: atom_id res chain seq x y z
N MET A 1 51.21 17.50 -23.20
CA MET A 1 50.19 16.43 -23.23
C MET A 1 49.28 16.70 -24.41
N ASP A 2 49.28 15.82 -25.41
CA ASP A 2 48.47 15.97 -26.62
C ASP A 2 46.98 15.77 -26.34
N PHE A 3 46.17 16.77 -26.70
CA PHE A 3 44.71 16.77 -26.49
C PHE A 3 44.01 15.58 -27.16
N GLN A 4 44.52 15.14 -28.31
CA GLN A 4 44.01 13.95 -29.02
C GLN A 4 44.23 12.66 -28.22
N SER A 5 45.34 12.55 -27.50
CA SER A 5 45.62 11.40 -26.63
C SER A 5 44.65 11.37 -25.44
N ALA A 6 44.33 12.55 -24.87
CA ALA A 6 43.35 12.66 -23.79
C ALA A 6 41.94 12.22 -24.23
N ILE A 7 41.50 12.60 -25.44
CA ILE A 7 40.20 12.17 -25.99
C ILE A 7 40.14 10.65 -26.16
N ASN A 8 41.20 10.04 -26.72
CA ASN A 8 41.25 8.59 -26.91
C ASN A 8 41.25 7.84 -25.57
N GLN A 9 41.95 8.36 -24.57
CA GLN A 9 41.92 7.81 -23.21
C GLN A 9 40.53 7.93 -22.56
N MET A 10 39.81 9.03 -22.77
CA MET A 10 38.44 9.17 -22.26
C MET A 10 37.50 8.15 -22.89
N LYS A 11 37.51 8.02 -24.23
CA LYS A 11 36.69 7.04 -24.94
C LYS A 11 36.99 5.60 -24.52
N ALA A 12 38.28 5.25 -24.39
CA ALA A 12 38.68 3.92 -23.95
C ALA A 12 38.21 3.61 -22.52
N LYS A 13 38.28 4.60 -21.61
CA LYS A 13 37.75 4.47 -20.25
C LYS A 13 36.23 4.34 -20.22
N GLU A 14 35.51 5.09 -21.05
CA GLU A 14 34.05 4.98 -21.17
C GLU A 14 33.62 3.61 -21.72
N GLU A 15 34.31 3.10 -22.72
CA GLU A 15 34.02 1.77 -23.28
C GLU A 15 34.33 0.65 -22.28
N ALA A 16 35.45 0.77 -21.53
CA ALA A 16 35.77 -0.17 -20.46
C ALA A 16 34.68 -0.15 -19.36
N LEU A 17 34.21 1.04 -18.98
CA LEU A 17 33.16 1.23 -17.98
C LEU A 17 31.80 0.73 -18.49
N ALA A 18 31.52 0.85 -19.79
CA ALA A 18 30.33 0.28 -20.40
C ALA A 18 30.35 -1.26 -20.36
N LYS A 19 31.48 -1.87 -20.75
CA LYS A 19 31.68 -3.33 -20.70
C LYS A 19 31.56 -3.87 -19.27
N GLU A 20 32.15 -3.17 -18.30
CA GLU A 20 32.03 -3.54 -16.89
C GLU A 20 30.57 -3.49 -16.42
N LYS A 21 29.83 -2.44 -16.77
CA LYS A 21 28.40 -2.34 -16.46
C LYS A 21 27.59 -3.48 -17.07
N ASP A 22 27.85 -3.85 -18.31
CA ASP A 22 27.11 -4.93 -18.97
C ASP A 22 27.44 -6.31 -18.38
N GLN A 23 28.69 -6.54 -17.96
CA GLN A 23 29.08 -7.73 -17.21
C GLN A 23 28.38 -7.80 -15.86
N LEU A 24 28.38 -6.71 -15.10
CA LEU A 24 27.70 -6.62 -13.80
C LEU A 24 26.19 -6.82 -13.93
N LYS A 25 25.56 -6.23 -14.96
CA LYS A 25 24.14 -6.47 -15.28
C LYS A 25 23.87 -7.94 -15.59
N GLY A 26 24.73 -8.57 -16.41
CA GLY A 26 24.60 -10.00 -16.74
C GLY A 26 24.69 -10.89 -15.50
N ALA A 27 25.66 -10.62 -14.62
CA ALA A 27 25.82 -11.34 -13.36
C ALA A 27 24.61 -11.16 -12.44
N ALA A 28 24.12 -9.93 -12.28
CA ALA A 28 22.93 -9.63 -11.48
C ALA A 28 21.67 -10.33 -12.01
N LEU A 29 21.49 -10.39 -13.33
CA LEU A 29 20.35 -11.09 -13.94
C LEU A 29 20.39 -12.60 -13.69
N ASN A 30 21.58 -13.23 -13.69
CA ASN A 30 21.71 -14.64 -13.34
C ASN A 30 21.34 -14.89 -11.88
N GLN A 31 21.80 -14.05 -10.95
CA GLN A 31 21.40 -14.15 -9.53
C GLN A 31 19.89 -14.01 -9.35
N ILE A 32 19.26 -13.06 -10.04
CA ILE A 32 17.80 -12.90 -9.99
C ILE A 32 17.10 -14.16 -10.51
N ARG A 33 17.57 -14.77 -11.61
CA ARG A 33 16.99 -16.01 -12.16
C ARG A 33 17.10 -17.18 -11.18
N GLU A 34 18.25 -17.33 -10.51
CA GLU A 34 18.45 -18.37 -9.49
C GLU A 34 17.50 -18.19 -8.31
N LEU A 35 17.36 -16.96 -7.80
CA LEU A 35 16.44 -16.66 -6.71
C LEU A 35 14.97 -16.88 -7.11
N VAL A 36 14.60 -16.49 -8.34
CA VAL A 36 13.27 -16.77 -8.90
C VAL A 36 12.99 -18.27 -8.96
N ALA A 37 13.95 -19.08 -9.40
CA ALA A 37 13.80 -20.52 -9.47
C ALA A 37 13.73 -21.17 -8.08
N LEU A 38 14.54 -20.71 -7.13
CA LEU A 38 14.61 -21.26 -5.77
C LEU A 38 13.34 -21.00 -4.97
N PHE A 39 12.80 -19.79 -5.07
CA PHE A 39 11.67 -19.35 -4.25
C PHE A 39 10.34 -19.34 -5.01
N GLY A 40 10.35 -19.67 -6.30
CA GLY A 40 9.16 -19.62 -7.15
C GLY A 40 8.59 -18.20 -7.29
N ILE A 41 9.42 -17.16 -7.13
CA ILE A 41 8.99 -15.75 -7.11
C ILE A 41 8.48 -15.38 -8.50
N SER A 42 7.21 -15.00 -8.59
CA SER A 42 6.62 -14.58 -9.85
C SER A 42 7.10 -13.17 -10.23
N SER A 43 7.16 -12.87 -11.54
CA SER A 43 7.41 -11.50 -12.03
C SER A 43 6.45 -10.49 -11.42
N ALA A 44 5.21 -10.92 -11.12
CA ALA A 44 4.24 -10.07 -10.43
C ALA A 44 4.78 -9.60 -9.06
N GLU A 45 5.39 -10.47 -8.27
CA GLU A 45 5.90 -10.11 -6.93
C GLU A 45 7.14 -9.22 -6.98
N ILE A 46 7.96 -9.34 -8.04
CA ILE A 46 9.15 -8.52 -8.26
C ILE A 46 8.77 -7.10 -8.71
N PHE A 47 7.76 -6.98 -9.57
CA PHE A 47 7.37 -5.70 -10.18
C PHE A 47 6.17 -5.04 -9.49
N THR A 48 5.47 -5.72 -8.57
CA THR A 48 4.51 -5.05 -7.69
C THR A 48 5.27 -4.38 -6.56
N THR A 49 5.16 -3.06 -6.46
CA THR A 49 5.46 -2.36 -5.21
C THR A 49 4.63 -3.00 -4.08
N PRO A 50 5.17 -3.15 -2.85
CA PRO A 50 4.44 -3.76 -1.75
C PRO A 50 3.18 -2.95 -1.51
N LYS A 51 2.06 -3.43 -2.07
CA LYS A 51 0.76 -2.84 -1.86
C LYS A 51 0.46 -3.15 -0.42
N LYS A 52 0.58 -2.13 0.44
CA LYS A 52 0.07 -2.14 1.82
C LYS A 52 -1.21 -2.96 1.81
N PRO A 53 -1.31 -4.06 2.60
CA PRO A 53 -2.46 -4.94 2.53
C PRO A 53 -3.70 -4.07 2.61
N ALA A 54 -4.57 -4.18 1.61
CA ALA A 54 -5.83 -3.46 1.63
C ALA A 54 -6.49 -3.86 2.94
N ALA A 55 -6.65 -2.89 3.85
CA ALA A 55 -7.25 -3.13 5.14
C ALA A 55 -8.54 -3.93 4.91
N ALA A 56 -8.67 -5.06 5.59
CA ALA A 56 -9.88 -5.87 5.54
C ALA A 56 -11.06 -4.92 5.66
N LYS A 57 -11.93 -4.90 4.64
CA LYS A 57 -13.14 -4.09 4.69
C LYS A 57 -13.87 -4.54 5.93
N SER A 58 -13.96 -3.67 6.94
CA SER A 58 -14.67 -3.97 8.18
C SER A 58 -16.08 -4.38 7.78
N THR A 59 -16.46 -5.64 8.01
CA THR A 59 -17.80 -6.20 7.80
C THR A 59 -18.78 -5.70 8.87
N VAL A 60 -18.60 -4.47 9.30
CA VAL A 60 -19.47 -3.86 10.29
C VAL A 60 -20.78 -3.53 9.56
N ASP A 61 -21.84 -4.20 9.99
CA ASP A 61 -23.18 -4.02 9.45
C ASP A 61 -23.81 -2.77 10.07
N TYR A 62 -23.96 -1.72 9.26
CA TYR A 62 -24.57 -0.46 9.65
C TYR A 62 -26.03 -0.35 9.18
N SER A 63 -26.60 -1.42 8.59
CA SER A 63 -27.95 -1.40 8.00
C SER A 63 -29.06 -1.14 9.03
N ALA A 64 -28.79 -1.41 10.30
CA ALA A 64 -29.71 -1.16 11.40
C ALA A 64 -29.78 0.32 11.85
N PHE A 65 -28.91 1.21 11.34
CA PHE A 65 -28.90 2.63 11.71
C PHE A 65 -29.68 3.46 10.70
N GLU A 66 -30.78 4.07 11.16
CA GLU A 66 -31.70 4.82 10.32
C GLU A 66 -31.34 6.30 10.27
N VAL A 67 -31.46 6.84 9.05
CA VAL A 67 -31.26 8.25 8.73
C VAL A 67 -32.17 9.14 9.57
N GLY A 68 -31.61 10.20 10.14
CA GLY A 68 -32.40 11.21 10.84
C GLY A 68 -32.81 10.81 12.26
N LYS A 69 -32.50 9.59 12.69
CA LYS A 69 -32.62 9.19 14.09
C LYS A 69 -31.48 9.73 14.94
N THR A 70 -31.81 9.90 16.20
CA THR A 70 -30.91 10.36 17.25
C THR A 70 -30.47 9.17 18.07
N TYR A 71 -29.17 9.08 18.31
CA TYR A 71 -28.52 8.04 19.07
C TYR A 71 -27.80 8.65 20.27
N SER A 72 -27.69 7.95 21.39
CA SER A 72 -26.95 8.40 22.58
C SER A 72 -26.12 7.25 23.13
N ASP A 73 -24.90 7.55 23.53
CA ASP A 73 -24.01 6.62 24.24
C ASP A 73 -24.06 6.81 25.77
N GLY A 74 -25.04 7.57 26.28
CA GLY A 74 -25.18 7.92 27.69
C GLY A 74 -24.32 9.11 28.13
N VAL A 75 -23.37 9.56 27.30
CA VAL A 75 -22.51 10.72 27.55
C VAL A 75 -22.86 11.86 26.61
N LYS A 76 -23.15 11.55 25.34
CA LYS A 76 -23.51 12.53 24.31
C LYS A 76 -24.56 11.99 23.35
N THR A 77 -25.39 12.92 22.87
CA THR A 77 -26.41 12.66 21.88
C THR A 77 -25.86 12.96 20.47
N TYR A 78 -25.90 11.98 19.58
CA TYR A 78 -25.44 12.05 18.20
C TYR A 78 -26.59 11.89 17.21
N LYS A 79 -26.56 12.64 16.10
CA LYS A 79 -27.54 12.49 15.02
C LYS A 79 -26.91 11.79 13.83
N PHE A 80 -27.55 10.74 13.31
CA PHE A 80 -27.06 10.04 12.12
C PHE A 80 -27.49 10.78 10.84
N ALA A 81 -26.54 11.47 10.21
CA ALA A 81 -26.72 12.14 8.92
C ALA A 81 -26.32 11.19 7.77
N SER A 82 -27.25 10.90 6.87
CA SER A 82 -27.14 9.80 5.90
C SER A 82 -26.44 10.10 4.58
N LYS A 83 -25.61 11.15 4.52
CA LYS A 83 -24.82 11.43 3.32
C LYS A 83 -23.40 11.78 3.73
N GLY A 84 -22.50 10.80 3.66
CA GLY A 84 -21.08 11.02 3.84
C GLY A 84 -20.35 9.92 4.61
N LYS A 85 -19.13 10.25 5.04
CA LYS A 85 -18.28 9.39 5.88
C LYS A 85 -19.04 9.05 7.17
N ARG A 86 -19.11 7.77 7.50
CA ARG A 86 -19.71 7.31 8.75
C ARG A 86 -18.97 7.96 9.93
N PRO A 87 -19.69 8.50 10.92
CA PRO A 87 -19.05 9.11 12.09
C PRO A 87 -18.21 8.10 12.87
N ASP A 88 -17.09 8.54 13.46
CA ASP A 88 -16.20 7.68 14.24
C ASP A 88 -16.86 7.11 15.51
N TRP A 89 -17.85 7.82 16.09
CA TRP A 89 -18.62 7.33 17.25
C TRP A 89 -19.42 6.07 16.91
N LEU A 90 -19.98 6.00 15.69
CA LEU A 90 -20.80 4.88 15.25
C LEU A 90 -19.95 3.63 15.04
N LYS A 91 -18.74 3.80 14.49
CA LYS A 91 -17.77 2.72 14.34
C LYS A 91 -17.38 2.15 15.70
N LYS A 92 -17.01 3.02 16.65
CA LYS A 92 -16.63 2.61 18.02
C LYS A 92 -17.76 1.89 18.73
N ALA A 93 -18.99 2.38 18.63
CA ALA A 93 -20.12 1.75 19.31
C ALA A 93 -20.40 0.33 18.78
N ILE A 94 -20.20 0.07 17.48
CA ILE A 94 -20.34 -1.28 16.95
C ILE A 94 -19.12 -2.15 17.26
N GLU A 95 -17.91 -1.59 17.32
CA GLU A 95 -16.72 -2.30 17.84
C GLU A 95 -16.89 -2.69 19.32
N GLU A 96 -17.61 -1.89 20.11
CA GLU A 96 -18.02 -2.21 21.49
C GLU A 96 -19.16 -3.25 21.57
N GLY A 97 -19.70 -3.71 20.44
CA GLY A 97 -20.80 -4.68 20.39
C GLY A 97 -22.20 -4.08 20.61
N LYS A 98 -22.34 -2.75 20.66
CA LYS A 98 -23.62 -2.08 20.81
C LYS A 98 -24.39 -2.09 19.49
N THR A 99 -25.71 -2.26 19.58
CA THR A 99 -26.60 -2.28 18.42
C THR A 99 -27.34 -0.95 18.29
N ALA A 100 -27.89 -0.67 17.10
CA ALA A 100 -28.68 0.54 16.86
C ALA A 100 -29.87 0.69 17.83
N LYS A 101 -30.42 -0.43 18.33
CA LYS A 101 -31.51 -0.43 19.32
C LYS A 101 -31.06 -0.05 20.73
N ASP A 102 -29.81 -0.31 21.07
CA ASP A 102 -29.23 0.05 22.38
C ASP A 102 -28.95 1.56 22.46
N LEU A 103 -28.55 2.12 21.32
CA LEU A 103 -28.13 3.51 21.21
C LEU A 103 -29.28 4.46 20.87
N ILE A 104 -30.46 3.98 20.46
CA ILE A 104 -31.55 4.87 20.07
C ILE A 104 -32.17 5.52 21.30
N THR A 105 -32.15 6.86 21.34
CA THR A 105 -32.91 7.60 22.35
C THR A 105 -34.37 7.65 21.91
N LYS A 106 -35.29 7.28 22.81
CA LYS A 106 -36.75 7.38 22.59
C LYS A 106 -37.22 8.83 22.54
#